data_AF-A0A537HGE1-F1
#
_entry.id   AF-A0A537HGE1-F1
#
_cell.length_a   1.000
_cell.length_b   1.000
_cell.length_c   1.000
_cell.angle_alpha   90.00
_cell.angle_beta   90.00
_cell.angle_gamma   90.00
#
_symmetry.space_group_name_H-M   'P 1'
#
loop_
_entity.id
_entity.type
_entity.pdbx_description
1 polymer ?
#
loop_
_entity_poly.entity_id
_entity_poly.type
_entity_poly.pdbx_seq_one_letter_code
_entity_poly.pdbx_strand_id
1 'polypeptide(L)' 'MKSSERELLTGMGNCYSSCHEDFEHTVEMVGSARGLTVDQVKRMLEDIREKYGTDADYQKLRGRLPKDFPL' A
#
# COMPACT_ATOMS: atom_id res chain seq x y z
N MET A 1 -5.10 13.22 0.18
CA MET A 1 -3.92 12.35 -0.01
C MET A 1 -2.98 12.92 -1.05
N LYS A 2 -1.66 12.91 -0.80
CA LYS A 2 -0.63 13.39 -1.75
C LYS A 2 -0.47 12.42 -2.92
N SER A 3 0.06 12.90 -4.05
CA SER A 3 0.25 12.08 -5.27
C SER A 3 1.11 10.84 -5.02
N SER A 4 2.23 10.97 -4.31
CA SER A 4 3.12 9.85 -3.99
C SER A 4 2.50 8.80 -3.06
N GLU A 5 1.66 9.23 -2.11
CA GLU A 5 0.90 8.34 -1.20
C GLU A 5 -0.17 7.55 -1.98
N ARG A 6 -0.88 8.23 -2.88
CA ARG A 6 -1.86 7.62 -3.78
C ARG A 6 -1.19 6.61 -4.72
N GLU A 7 -0.03 6.95 -5.27
CA GLU A 7 0.77 6.05 -6.11
C GLU A 7 1.25 4.83 -5.33
N LEU A 8 1.60 4.96 -4.04
CA LEU A 8 1.97 3.83 -3.19
C LEU A 8 0.82 2.83 -3.03
N LEU A 9 -0.35 3.29 -2.59
CA LEU A 9 -1.52 2.42 -2.45
C LEU A 9 -1.97 1.80 -3.78
N THR A 10 -1.88 2.57 -4.87
CA THR A 10 -2.16 2.07 -6.23
C THR A 10 -1.17 0.98 -6.62
N GLY A 11 0.12 1.19 -6.34
CA GLY A 11 1.18 0.22 -6.59
C GLY A 11 0.98 -1.08 -5.80
N MET A 12 0.64 -0.98 -4.52
CA MET A 12 0.27 -2.13 -3.68
C MET A 12 -0.88 -2.93 -4.31
N GLY A 13 -1.97 -2.26 -4.68
CA GLY A 13 -3.13 -2.91 -5.29
C GLY A 13 -2.80 -3.59 -6.62
N ASN A 14 -2.00 -2.94 -7.47
CA ASN A 14 -1.58 -3.48 -8.76
C ASN A 14 -0.65 -4.70 -8.60
N CYS A 15 0.29 -4.63 -7.66
CA CYS A 15 1.23 -5.70 -7.37
C CYS A 15 0.48 -6.93 -6.84
N TYR A 16 -0.39 -6.75 -5.85
CA TYR A 16 -1.24 -7.82 -5.34
C TYR A 16 -2.15 -8.41 -6.43
N SER A 17 -2.78 -7.57 -7.26
CA SER A 17 -3.67 -8.07 -8.33
C SER A 17 -2.94 -8.90 -9.39
N SER A 18 -1.63 -8.69 -9.55
CA SER A 18 -0.82 -9.40 -10.55
C SER A 18 -0.21 -10.68 -9.98
N CYS A 19 0.27 -10.63 -8.74
CA CYS A 19 1.07 -11.70 -8.14
C CYS A 19 0.30 -12.54 -7.12
N HIS A 20 -0.82 -12.03 -6.58
CA HIS A 20 -1.61 -12.65 -5.51
C HIS A 20 -0.82 -13.03 -4.25
N GLU A 21 0.30 -12.36 -4.03
CA GLU A 21 1.22 -12.60 -2.92
C GLU A 21 0.68 -12.08 -1.59
N ASP A 22 1.25 -12.55 -0.49
CA ASP A 22 0.92 -12.05 0.85
C ASP A 22 1.39 -10.59 1.04
N PHE A 23 1.01 -10.02 2.18
CA PHE A 23 1.34 -8.63 2.51
C PHE A 23 2.85 -8.38 2.51
N GLU A 24 3.64 -9.30 3.08
CA GLU A 24 5.09 -9.16 3.25
C GLU A 24 5.80 -9.15 1.89
N HIS A 25 5.48 -10.09 1.02
CA HIS A 25 6.04 -10.14 -0.33
C HIS A 25 5.54 -8.98 -1.19
N THR A 26 4.30 -8.53 -1.00
CA THR A 26 3.78 -7.34 -1.71
C THR A 26 4.56 -6.08 -1.31
N VAL A 27 4.80 -5.84 -0.01
CA VAL A 27 5.58 -4.67 0.42
C VAL A 27 7.05 -4.78 0.02
N GLU A 28 7.62 -5.99 -0.02
CA GLU A 28 8.98 -6.23 -0.52
C GLU A 28 9.09 -5.84 -1.99
N MET A 29 8.23 -6.37 -2.85
CA MET A 29 8.24 -6.06 -4.29
C MET A 29 8.03 -4.56 -4.56
N VAL A 30 7.08 -3.94 -3.88
CA VAL A 30 6.81 -2.50 -4.02
C VAL A 30 7.98 -1.67 -3.48
N GLY A 31 8.62 -2.11 -2.40
CA GLY A 31 9.81 -1.48 -1.83
C GLY A 31 10.99 -1.54 -2.80
N SER A 32 11.32 -2.73 -3.30
CA SER A 32 12.41 -2.93 -4.26
C SER A 32 12.21 -2.10 -5.52
N ALA A 33 10.99 -2.05 -6.07
CA ALA A 33 10.68 -1.24 -7.26
C ALA A 33 10.87 0.28 -7.04
N ARG A 34 10.90 0.74 -5.78
CA ARG A 34 10.99 2.15 -5.37
C ARG A 34 12.29 2.51 -4.66
N GLY A 35 13.21 1.55 -4.52
CA GLY A 35 14.43 1.74 -3.74
C GLY A 35 14.19 1.97 -2.25
N LEU A 36 13.10 1.41 -1.71
CA LEU A 36 12.71 1.51 -0.30
C LEU A 36 12.86 0.14 0.39
N THR A 37 13.15 0.17 1.69
CA THR A 37 13.09 -1.03 2.52
C THR A 37 11.65 -1.38 2.87
N VAL A 38 11.42 -2.65 3.23
CA VAL A 38 10.13 -3.14 3.73
C VAL A 38 9.61 -2.27 4.89
N ASP A 39 10.47 -1.94 5.85
CA ASP A 39 10.09 -1.11 7.01
C ASP A 39 9.70 0.31 6.61
N GLN A 40 10.36 0.90 5.62
CA GLN A 40 9.99 2.22 5.10
C GLN A 40 8.62 2.18 4.44
N VAL A 41 8.34 1.15 3.62
CA VAL A 41 7.03 0.98 2.98
C VAL A 41 5.94 0.77 4.04
N LYS A 42 6.16 -0.08 5.04
CA LYS A 42 5.20 -0.30 6.14
C LYS A 42 4.90 0.99 6.91
N ARG A 43 5.93 1.75 7.29
CA ARG A 43 5.75 3.04 7.97
C ARG A 43 4.98 4.04 7.11
N MET A 44 5.29 4.12 5.82
CA MET A 44 4.54 4.99 4.90
C MET A 44 3.06 4.59 4.81
N LEU A 45 2.79 3.28 4.78
CA LEU A 45 1.42 2.76 4.72
C LEU A 45 0.65 3.03 6.02
N GLU A 46 1.29 2.88 7.17
CA GLU A 46 0.75 3.24 8.48
C GLU A 46 0.44 4.75 8.55
N ASP A 47 1.40 5.60 8.18
CA ASP A 47 1.23 7.05 8.07
C ASP A 47 0.04 7.44 7.19
N ILE A 48 -0.14 6.77 6.04
CA ILE A 48 -1.23 7.02 5.11
C ILE A 48 -2.57 6.62 5.74
N ARG A 49 -2.63 5.47 6.40
CA ARG A 49 -3.81 5.01 7.12
C ARG A 49 -4.21 5.98 8.22
N GLU A 50 -3.25 6.45 9.03
CA GLU A 50 -3.53 7.40 10.11
C GLU A 50 -4.06 8.73 9.58
N LYS A 51 -3.48 9.24 8.49
CA LYS A 51 -3.87 10.54 7.90
C LYS A 51 -5.20 10.49 7.14
N TYR A 52 -5.49 9.38 6.46
CA TYR A 52 -6.57 9.30 5.48
C TYR A 52 -7.51 8.11 5.68
N GLY A 53 -7.46 7.42 6.82
CA GLY A 53 -8.24 6.20 7.06
C GLY A 53 -9.75 6.34 6.84
N THR A 54 -10.32 7.55 6.97
CA THR A 54 -11.73 7.84 6.71
C THR A 54 -11.99 8.54 5.36
N ASP A 55 -10.94 8.82 4.59
CA ASP A 55 -11.01 9.47 3.29
C ASP A 55 -11.53 8.50 2.21
N ALA A 56 -12.42 9.01 1.34
CA ALA A 56 -13.07 8.20 0.32
C ALA A 56 -12.09 7.64 -0.73
N ASP A 57 -11.04 8.40 -1.09
CA ASP A 57 -10.03 7.92 -2.04
C ASP A 57 -9.16 6.83 -1.42
N TYR A 58 -8.77 7.01 -0.16
CA TYR A 58 -8.06 5.97 0.59
C TYR A 58 -8.91 4.69 0.66
N GLN A 59 -10.18 4.78 1.05
CA GLN A 59 -11.08 3.62 1.15
C GLN A 59 -11.26 2.89 -0.18
N LYS A 60 -11.36 3.63 -1.28
CA LYS A 60 -11.42 3.07 -2.63
C LYS A 60 -10.16 2.29 -3.00
N LEU A 61 -8.97 2.80 -2.67
CA LEU A 61 -7.72 2.11 -2.95
C LEU A 61 -7.48 0.93 -2.01
N ARG A 62 -7.76 1.10 -0.72
CA ARG A 62 -7.70 0.05 0.30
C ARG A 62 -8.60 -1.13 -0.05
N GLY A 63 -9.78 -0.86 -0.61
CA GLY A 63 -10.72 -1.89 -1.06
C GLY A 63 -10.24 -2.76 -2.22
N ARG A 64 -9.14 -2.39 -2.89
CA ARG A 64 -8.48 -3.21 -3.93
C ARG A 64 -7.50 -4.24 -3.35
N LEU A 65 -7.24 -4.15 -2.05
CA LEU A 65 -6.33 -5.03 -1.33
C LEU A 65 -7.12 -5.99 -0.42
N PRO A 66 -6.55 -7.15 -0.08
CA PRO A 66 -7.15 -8.08 0.86
C PRO A 66 -7.47 -7.44 2.21
N LYS A 67 -8.53 -7.90 2.89
CA LYS A 67 -8.98 -7.32 4.17
C LYS A 67 -8.02 -7.61 5.33
N ASP A 68 -7.23 -8.67 5.21
CA ASP A 68 -6.21 -9.10 6.16
C ASP A 68 -4.89 -8.33 6.03
N PHE A 69 -4.68 -7.58 4.95
CA PHE A 69 -3.55 -6.64 4.88
C PHE A 69 -3.70 -5.62 6.03
N PRO A 70 -2.66 -5.39 6.85
CA PRO A 70 -2.72 -4.54 8.03
C PRO A 70 -2.66 -3.04 7.68
N LEU A 71 -3.55 -2.63 6.77
CA LEU A 71 -3.66 -1.31 6.16
C LEU A 71 -4.94 -0.61 6.53
#